data_AF-A0A0D2P7R9-F1
#
_entry.id   AF-A0A0D2P7R9-F1
#
_cell.length_a   1.000
_cell.length_b   1.000
_cell.length_c   1.000
_cell.angle_alpha   90.00
_cell.angle_beta   90.00
_cell.angle_gamma   90.00
#
_symmetry.space_group_name_H-M   'P 1'
#
loop_
_entity.id
_entity.type
_entity.pdbx_description
1 polymer ?
#
loop_
_entity_poly.entity_id
_entity_poly.type
_entity_poly.pdbx_seq_one_letter_code
_entity_poly.pdbx_strand_id
1 'polypeptide(L)'
;MNMRQDIRVECMRCLPANGGKSKGRTRRVMTWKTAVLHDIEVHSEEPPSDSGWRLVTDEADLTQVQESELKRNPHGRDRIFLDDHCRYCDRRLKVSGDTPESHLSSAHNIREEDETRLKQHLYVGLDLPMKGYPFAVKI
;
A
#
# COMPACT_ATOMS: atom_id res chain seq x y z
N MET A 1 -22.76 8.78 -3.91
CA MET A 1 -21.49 8.38 -3.27
C MET A 1 -20.40 9.27 -3.83
N ASN A 2 -19.79 10.15 -3.02
CA ASN A 2 -18.61 10.90 -3.45
C ASN A 2 -17.48 9.89 -3.68
N MET A 3 -17.10 9.65 -4.94
CA MET A 3 -15.83 8.99 -5.24
C MET A 3 -14.75 9.85 -4.61
N ARG A 4 -14.14 9.38 -3.52
CA ARG A 4 -12.93 10.01 -2.99
C ARG A 4 -11.94 10.02 -4.15
N GLN A 5 -11.56 11.20 -4.60
CA GLN A 5 -10.56 11.35 -5.65
C GLN A 5 -9.30 10.61 -5.21
N ASP A 6 -8.78 9.76 -6.09
CA ASP A 6 -7.57 9.00 -5.84
C ASP A 6 -6.35 9.93 -5.99
N ILE A 7 -6.08 10.71 -4.95
CA ILE A 7 -5.03 11.73 -4.94
C ILE A 7 -3.66 11.05 -4.93
N ARG A 8 -2.90 11.24 -6.02
CA ARG A 8 -1.55 10.67 -6.21
C ARG A 8 -0.48 11.74 -6.19
N VAL A 9 0.68 11.38 -5.67
CA VAL A 9 1.85 12.24 -5.57
C VAL A 9 3.10 11.52 -6.02
N GLU A 10 4.10 12.29 -6.42
CA GLU A 10 5.45 11.81 -6.66
C GLU A 10 6.46 12.65 -5.88
N CYS A 11 7.56 12.01 -5.48
CA CYS A 11 8.62 12.64 -4.70
C CYS A 11 9.58 13.39 -5.63
N MET A 12 9.66 14.71 -5.51
CA MET A 12 10.54 15.54 -6.34
C MET A 12 12.01 15.42 -5.93
N ARG A 13 12.31 15.00 -4.70
CA ARG A 13 13.68 14.73 -4.21
C ARG A 13 14.31 13.52 -4.89
N CYS A 14 13.49 12.51 -5.18
CA CYS A 14 13.89 11.31 -5.90
C CYS A 14 13.99 11.52 -7.41
N LEU A 15 13.47 12.62 -7.95
CA LEU A 15 13.66 12.96 -9.35
C LEU A 15 15.09 13.48 -9.57
N PRO A 16 15.74 13.07 -10.67
CA PRO A 16 17.07 13.60 -10.99
C PRO A 16 17.01 15.12 -11.16
N ALA A 17 17.82 15.83 -10.39
CA ALA A 17 17.91 17.31 -10.39
C ALA A 17 18.33 17.91 -11.74
N ASN A 18 18.87 17.10 -12.65
CA ASN A 18 19.32 17.53 -13.97
C ASN A 18 19.00 16.42 -14.97
N GLY A 19 18.42 16.75 -16.12
CA GLY A 19 18.05 15.86 -17.23
C GLY A 19 19.20 15.12 -17.92
N GLY A 20 20.18 14.66 -17.14
CA GLY A 20 21.26 13.78 -17.56
C GLY A 20 20.66 12.47 -18.06
N LYS A 21 20.92 12.22 -19.34
CA LYS A 21 20.53 11.07 -20.17
C LYS A 21 20.84 9.71 -19.52
N SER A 22 20.15 9.33 -18.44
CA SER A 22 20.09 7.93 -18.00
C SER A 22 18.88 7.29 -18.67
N LYS A 23 19.14 6.43 -19.66
CA LYS A 23 18.12 5.58 -20.31
C LYS A 23 17.28 4.88 -19.22
N GLY A 24 16.03 5.31 -19.09
CA GLY A 24 15.01 4.65 -18.26
C GLY A 24 15.10 4.93 -16.77
N ARG A 25 14.86 6.17 -16.33
CA ARG A 25 14.57 6.45 -14.92
C ARG A 25 13.07 6.67 -14.74
N THR A 26 12.44 5.72 -14.06
CA THR A 26 10.99 5.62 -13.90
C THR A 26 10.50 6.54 -12.79
N ARG A 27 9.50 7.37 -13.08
CA ARG A 27 8.86 8.26 -12.10
C ARG A 27 8.11 7.38 -11.11
N ARG A 28 8.23 7.68 -9.82
CA ARG A 28 7.55 6.92 -8.77
C ARG A 28 6.33 7.69 -8.31
N VAL A 29 5.15 7.20 -8.69
CA VAL A 29 3.86 7.75 -8.27
C VAL A 29 3.29 6.89 -7.16
N MET A 30 2.72 7.52 -6.13
CA MET A 30 2.22 6.85 -4.94
C MET A 30 1.04 7.58 -4.27
N THR A 31 0.36 6.91 -3.34
CA THR A 31 -0.65 7.56 -2.48
C THR A 31 0.02 8.43 -1.41
N TRP A 32 -0.69 9.39 -0.83
CA TRP A 32 -0.18 10.19 0.29
C TRP A 32 0.30 9.36 1.49
N LYS A 33 -0.41 8.29 1.84
CA LYS A 33 0.02 7.40 2.93
C LYS A 33 1.39 6.77 2.62
N THR A 34 1.57 6.30 1.40
CA THR A 34 2.83 5.74 0.93
C THR A 34 3.92 6.81 0.84
N ALA A 35 3.57 8.05 0.49
CA ALA A 35 4.48 9.19 0.43
C ALA A 35 5.11 9.51 1.78
N VAL A 36 4.31 9.55 2.85
CA VAL A 36 4.83 9.76 4.21
C VAL A 36 5.80 8.65 4.62
N LEU A 37 5.46 7.40 4.34
CA LEU A 37 6.36 6.27 4.63
C LEU A 37 7.65 6.36 3.81
N HIS A 38 7.56 6.73 2.54
CA HIS A 38 8.72 6.94 1.69
C HIS A 38 9.64 8.03 2.24
N ASP A 39 9.09 9.16 2.71
CA ASP A 39 9.88 10.25 3.30
C ASP A 39 10.64 9.78 4.54
N ILE A 40 9.96 9.07 5.45
CA ILE A 40 10.56 8.54 6.68
C ILE A 40 11.65 7.52 6.36
N GLU A 41 11.41 6.62 5.40
CA GLU A 41 12.34 5.53 5.10
C GLU A 41 13.52 5.96 4.23
N VAL A 42 13.33 6.91 3.31
CA VAL A 42 14.34 7.29 2.31
C VAL A 42 15.02 8.62 2.62
N HIS A 43 14.29 9.56 3.24
CA HIS A 43 14.75 10.95 3.39
C HIS A 43 14.84 11.43 4.84
N SER A 44 14.65 10.56 5.85
CA SER A 44 14.68 10.96 7.27
C SER A 44 16.01 11.54 7.73
N GLU A 45 17.12 11.12 7.14
CA GLU A 45 18.47 11.62 7.46
C GLU A 45 18.90 12.79 6.58
N GLU A 46 18.14 13.10 5.53
CA GLU A 46 18.47 14.19 4.61
C GLU A 46 17.94 15.54 5.15
N PRO A 47 18.67 16.65 4.94
CA PRO A 47 18.16 17.97 5.32
C PRO A 47 16.84 18.29 4.59
N PRO A 48 16.01 19.19 5.16
CA PRO A 48 14.80 19.65 4.48
C PRO A 48 15.15 20.18 3.08
N SER A 49 14.43 19.70 2.07
CA SER A 49 14.60 20.14 0.69
C SER A 49 13.42 21.00 0.27
N ASP A 50 13.67 22.04 -0.54
CA ASP A 50 12.63 22.82 -1.20
C ASP A 50 11.88 22.00 -2.26
N SER A 51 12.50 20.94 -2.79
CA SER A 51 11.84 19.97 -3.65
C SER A 51 11.02 19.01 -2.79
N GLY A 52 9.73 19.29 -2.64
CA GLY A 52 8.80 18.46 -1.86
C GLY A 52 8.08 17.40 -2.70
N TRP A 53 6.76 17.44 -2.62
CA TRP A 53 5.85 16.52 -3.29
C TRP A 53 5.14 17.21 -4.46
N ARG A 54 5.00 16.53 -5.59
CA ARG A 54 4.20 17.01 -6.73
C ARG A 54 2.94 16.17 -6.86
N LEU A 55 1.80 16.86 -6.93
CA LEU A 55 0.52 16.23 -7.23
C LEU A 55 0.51 15.75 -8.69
N VAL A 56 0.08 14.52 -8.91
CA VAL A 56 -0.11 13.97 -10.26
C VAL A 56 -1.54 14.27 -10.69
N THR A 57 -1.68 15.14 -11.68
CA THR A 57 -2.97 15.57 -12.24
C THR A 57 -3.21 15.07 -13.66
N ASP A 58 -2.18 14.52 -14.31
CA ASP A 58 -2.29 13.99 -15.66
C ASP A 58 -3.09 12.68 -15.65
N GLU A 59 -4.20 12.66 -16.40
CA GLU A 59 -5.09 11.50 -16.50
C GLU A 59 -4.40 10.28 -17.11
N ALA A 60 -3.44 10.49 -18.02
CA ALA A 60 -2.68 9.40 -18.62
C ALA A 60 -1.79 8.72 -17.57
N ASP A 61 -1.06 9.50 -16.78
CA ASP A 61 -0.25 9.01 -15.66
C ASP A 61 -1.13 8.26 -14.64
N LEU A 62 -2.29 8.82 -14.28
CA LEU A 62 -3.22 8.20 -13.33
C LEU A 62 -3.78 6.87 -13.85
N THR A 63 -4.09 6.78 -15.14
CA THR A 63 -4.54 5.53 -15.77
C THR A 63 -3.43 4.48 -15.75
N GLN A 64 -2.21 4.85 -16.13
CA GLN A 64 -1.06 3.95 -16.09
C GLN A 64 -0.75 3.46 -14.67
N VAL A 65 -0.95 4.32 -13.67
CA VAL A 65 -0.83 3.96 -12.26
C VAL A 65 -1.83 2.87 -11.90
N GLN A 66 -3.10 3.06 -12.23
CA GLN A 66 -4.16 2.09 -11.95
C GLN A 66 -3.88 0.74 -12.63
N GLU A 67 -3.52 0.76 -13.91
CA GLU A 67 -3.15 -0.46 -14.65
C GLU A 67 -1.94 -1.18 -14.04
N SER A 68 -0.91 -0.42 -13.64
CA SER A 68 0.29 -0.96 -13.02
C SER A 68 0.01 -1.56 -11.64
N GLU A 69 -0.88 -0.96 -10.87
CA GLU A 69 -1.34 -1.47 -9.58
C GLU A 69 -2.12 -2.76 -9.72
N LEU A 70 -3.09 -2.78 -10.65
CA LEU A 70 -3.87 -3.98 -10.98
C LEU A 70 -2.95 -5.12 -11.44
N LYS A 71 -1.93 -4.82 -12.26
CA LYS A 71 -0.97 -5.82 -12.72
C LYS A 71 -0.07 -6.36 -11.60
N ARG A 72 0.44 -5.48 -10.72
CA ARG A 72 1.31 -5.89 -9.61
C ARG A 72 0.54 -6.60 -8.51
N ASN A 73 -0.75 -6.31 -8.38
CA ASN A 73 -1.58 -6.86 -7.35
C ASN A 73 -2.99 -7.19 -7.88
N PRO A 74 -3.11 -8.27 -8.67
CA PRO A 74 -4.38 -8.65 -9.31
C PRO A 74 -5.46 -9.03 -8.30
N HIS A 75 -5.10 -9.31 -7.05
CA HIS A 75 -6.02 -9.61 -5.96
C HIS A 75 -6.30 -8.40 -5.05
N GLY A 76 -5.86 -7.19 -5.43
CA GLY A 76 -6.12 -5.97 -4.68
C GLY A 76 -5.38 -5.87 -3.34
N ARG A 77 -5.77 -4.92 -2.49
CA ARG A 77 -5.12 -4.58 -1.20
C ARG A 77 -4.82 -5.77 -0.29
N ASP A 78 -5.59 -6.83 -0.43
CA ASP A 78 -5.66 -7.98 0.47
C ASP A 78 -4.39 -8.85 0.48
N ARG A 79 -3.42 -8.63 -0.44
CA ARG A 79 -2.12 -9.34 -0.44
C ARG A 79 -0.89 -8.47 -0.21
N ILE A 80 -1.08 -7.18 0.09
CA ILE A 80 0.04 -6.27 0.39
C ILE A 80 0.65 -6.64 1.75
N PHE A 81 -0.23 -6.91 2.71
CA PHE A 81 0.12 -7.37 4.03
C PHE A 81 0.08 -8.88 4.03
N LEU A 82 1.13 -9.49 4.61
CA LEU A 82 1.32 -10.93 4.52
C LEU A 82 0.37 -11.71 5.42
N ASP A 83 -0.16 -11.08 6.47
CA ASP A 83 -0.94 -11.73 7.50
C ASP A 83 -1.96 -10.75 8.10
N ASP A 84 -3.13 -11.28 8.45
CA ASP A 84 -4.12 -10.59 9.26
C ASP A 84 -3.93 -10.95 10.73
N HIS A 85 -4.38 -10.08 11.63
CA HIS A 85 -4.43 -10.34 13.06
C HIS A 85 -5.89 -10.48 13.51
N CYS A 86 -6.14 -11.41 14.41
CA CYS A 86 -7.43 -11.53 15.07
C CYS A 86 -7.63 -10.37 16.05
N ARG A 87 -8.76 -9.65 15.95
CA ARG A 87 -9.07 -8.54 16.87
C ARG A 87 -9.26 -8.96 18.33
N TYR A 88 -9.59 -10.24 18.58
CA TYR A 88 -9.97 -10.73 19.91
C TYR A 88 -8.82 -11.30 20.72
N CYS A 89 -7.79 -11.85 20.07
CA CYS A 89 -6.65 -12.44 20.75
C CYS A 89 -5.29 -11.97 20.21
N ASP A 90 -5.29 -11.05 19.26
CA ASP A 90 -4.09 -10.52 18.60
C ASP A 90 -3.19 -11.58 17.94
N ARG A 91 -3.74 -12.77 17.70
CA ARG A 91 -3.00 -13.84 17.04
C ARG A 91 -2.86 -13.51 15.55
N ARG A 92 -1.62 -13.59 15.06
CA ARG A 92 -1.29 -13.50 13.63
C ARG A 92 -1.81 -14.75 12.89
N LEU A 93 -2.62 -14.51 11.87
CA LEU A 93 -3.29 -15.52 11.04
C LEU A 93 -2.55 -15.62 9.71
N LYS A 94 -1.92 -16.77 9.50
CA LYS A 94 -1.17 -17.03 8.28
C LYS A 94 -2.11 -17.50 7.18
N VAL A 95 -1.94 -16.95 5.98
CA VAL A 95 -2.68 -17.34 4.77
C VAL A 95 -2.56 -18.85 4.47
N SER A 96 -1.49 -19.52 4.92
CA SER A 96 -1.17 -20.91 4.55
C SER A 96 -1.49 -21.96 5.62
N GLY A 97 -2.20 -21.65 6.71
CA GLY A 97 -2.38 -22.64 7.78
C GLY A 97 -3.65 -22.47 8.61
N ASP A 98 -3.75 -21.39 9.37
CA ASP A 98 -4.89 -21.15 10.26
C ASP A 98 -5.74 -20.06 9.62
N THR A 99 -6.70 -20.47 8.78
CA THR A 99 -7.54 -19.49 8.07
C THR A 99 -8.33 -18.68 9.10
N PRO A 100 -8.66 -17.42 8.79
CA PRO A 100 -9.42 -16.59 9.71
C PRO A 100 -10.73 -17.21 10.19
N GLU A 101 -11.44 -17.92 9.32
CA GLU A 101 -12.69 -18.62 9.62
C GLU A 101 -12.46 -19.75 10.63
N SER A 102 -11.43 -20.58 10.39
CA SER A 102 -11.05 -21.68 11.29
C SER A 102 -10.69 -21.15 12.68
N HIS A 103 -9.86 -20.10 12.72
CA HIS A 103 -9.45 -19.49 13.96
C HIS A 103 -10.62 -18.87 14.73
N LEU A 104 -11.45 -18.05 14.07
CA LEU A 104 -12.60 -17.38 14.70
C LEU A 104 -13.62 -18.41 15.21
N SER A 105 -13.88 -19.48 14.45
CA SER A 105 -14.81 -20.51 14.89
C SER A 105 -14.26 -21.34 16.05
N SER A 106 -12.96 -21.67 16.07
CA SER A 106 -12.39 -22.56 17.09
C SER A 106 -11.99 -21.83 18.38
N ALA A 107 -11.43 -20.63 18.27
CA ALA A 107 -10.93 -19.86 19.42
C ALA A 107 -11.98 -18.89 20.00
N HIS A 108 -12.93 -18.43 19.17
CA HIS A 108 -13.87 -17.37 19.56
C HIS A 108 -15.34 -17.74 19.39
N ASN A 109 -15.65 -18.94 18.86
CA ASN A 109 -17.00 -19.39 18.54
C ASN A 109 -17.76 -18.40 17.62
N ILE A 110 -17.03 -17.69 16.76
CA ILE A 110 -17.57 -16.76 15.77
C ILE A 110 -17.56 -17.46 14.42
N ARG A 111 -18.73 -17.56 13.79
CA ARG A 111 -18.92 -18.14 12.46
C ARG A 111 -19.46 -17.06 11.55
N GLU A 112 -18.65 -16.63 10.58
CA GLU A 112 -19.07 -15.69 9.54
C GLU A 112 -18.75 -16.28 8.17
N GLU A 113 -19.79 -16.34 7.34
CA GLU A 113 -19.71 -16.87 5.97
C GLU A 113 -19.52 -15.75 4.94
N ASP A 114 -19.86 -14.50 5.32
CA ASP A 114 -19.67 -13.33 4.49
C ASP A 114 -18.26 -12.76 4.68
N GLU A 115 -17.50 -12.69 3.57
CA GLU A 115 -16.11 -12.21 3.58
C GLU A 115 -15.99 -10.77 4.10
N THR A 116 -16.98 -9.92 3.84
CA THR A 116 -16.98 -8.52 4.30
C THR A 116 -17.15 -8.44 5.81
N ARG A 117 -18.03 -9.28 6.38
CA ARG A 117 -18.21 -9.40 7.82
C ARG A 117 -17.00 -10.04 8.49
N LEU A 118 -16.42 -11.06 7.88
CA LEU A 118 -15.18 -11.70 8.35
C LEU A 118 -14.05 -10.67 8.54
N LYS A 119 -13.86 -9.76 7.57
CA LYS A 119 -12.85 -8.68 7.64
C LYS A 119 -13.05 -7.72 8.82
N GLN A 120 -14.23 -7.63 9.42
CA GLN A 120 -14.47 -6.78 10.59
C GLN A 120 -13.85 -7.35 11.88
N HIS A 121 -13.63 -8.67 11.92
CA HIS A 121 -13.00 -9.39 13.03
C HIS A 121 -11.48 -9.41 12.92
N LEU A 122 -10.95 -8.92 11.80
CA LEU A 122 -9.55 -8.90 11.48
C LEU A 122 -9.02 -7.47 11.46
N TYR A 123 -7.71 -7.35 11.56
CA TYR A 123 -7.01 -6.11 11.32
C TYR A 123 -5.59 -6.37 10.83
N VAL A 124 -4.99 -5.38 10.19
CA VAL A 124 -3.59 -5.45 9.74
C VAL A 124 -2.69 -4.89 10.83
N GLY A 125 -1.75 -5.69 11.33
CA GLY A 125 -0.72 -5.25 12.28
C GLY A 125 0.16 -4.14 11.69
N LEU A 126 0.45 -3.11 12.49
CA LEU A 126 1.23 -1.96 12.05
C LEU A 126 2.72 -2.28 11.84
N ASP A 127 3.20 -3.33 12.49
CA ASP A 127 4.57 -3.83 12.52
C ASP A 127 4.85 -4.89 11.43
N LEU A 128 3.86 -5.24 10.61
CA LEU A 128 4.03 -6.28 9.61
C LEU A 128 4.89 -5.81 8.43
N PRO A 129 5.88 -6.61 8.00
CA PRO A 129 6.71 -6.28 6.85
C PRO A 129 5.84 -6.27 5.59
N MET A 130 5.78 -5.13 4.93
CA MET A 130 5.13 -5.00 3.62
C MET A 130 6.00 -5.69 2.56
N LYS A 131 5.40 -6.42 1.62
CA LYS A 131 6.12 -7.04 0.47
C LYS A 131 6.63 -6.03 -0.58
N GLY A 132 6.71 -4.75 -0.21
CA GLY A 132 7.02 -3.61 -1.06
C GLY A 132 6.02 -2.48 -0.80
N TYR A 133 6.40 -1.24 -1.11
CA TYR A 133 5.50 -0.10 -0.94
C TYR A 133 4.18 -0.35 -1.68
N PRO A 134 3.05 -0.44 -0.97
CA PRO A 134 1.77 -0.47 -1.64
C PRO A 134 1.66 0.82 -2.45
N PHE A 135 1.38 0.67 -3.74
CA PHE A 135 1.03 1.79 -4.62
C PHE A 135 2.17 2.67 -5.08
N ALA A 136 3.44 2.35 -4.80
CA ALA A 136 4.56 3.00 -5.47
C ALA A 136 4.77 2.34 -6.84
N VAL A 137 4.13 2.87 -7.86
CA VAL A 137 4.28 2.40 -9.24
C VAL A 137 5.29 3.24 -10.00
N LYS A 138 5.99 2.54 -10.89
CA LYS A 138 6.98 3.09 -11.79
C LYS A 138 6.26 3.41 -13.09
N ILE A 139 6.11 4.69 -13.42
CA ILE A 139 5.63 5.17 -14.73
C ILE A 139 6.76 5.75 -15.57
#